data_AF-A0A7Y0Q6F5-F1
#
_entry.id   AF-A0A7Y0Q6F5-F1
#
_cell.length_a   1.000
_cell.length_b   1.000
_cell.length_c   1.000
_cell.angle_alpha   90.00
_cell.angle_beta   90.00
_cell.angle_gamma   90.00
#
_symmetry.space_group_name_H-M   'P 1'
#
loop_
_entity.id
_entity.type
_entity.pdbx_description
1 polymer ?
#
loop_
_entity_poly.entity_id
_entity_poly.type
_entity_poly.pdbx_seq_one_letter_code
_entity_poly.pdbx_strand_id
1 'polypeptide(L)'
;TRSYQERLDTLEKVRDAGIKVCSGGIVGLGETVRDRAGLLTQLANLPKAPESVPINMLVKVKGTPLADNDDVDAFDFIRTIAV
;
A
#
# COMPACT_ATOMS: atom_id res chain seq x y z
N THR A 1 -0.91 -14.54 9.89
CA THR A 1 -0.50 -13.48 8.94
C THR A 1 -0.40 -14.08 7.55
N ARG A 2 -0.72 -13.33 6.49
CA ARG A 2 -0.50 -13.73 5.09
C ARG A 2 0.86 -13.21 4.63
N SER A 3 1.54 -13.93 3.74
CA SER A 3 2.84 -13.51 3.20
C SER A 3 2.67 -12.41 2.15
N TYR A 4 3.76 -11.72 1.84
CA TYR A 4 3.77 -10.72 0.76
C TYR A 4 3.57 -11.39 -0.60
N GLN A 5 4.26 -12.51 -0.85
CA GLN A 5 4.17 -13.26 -2.10
C GLN A 5 2.75 -13.76 -2.36
N GLU A 6 2.05 -14.26 -1.35
CA GLU A 6 0.65 -14.69 -1.48
C GLU A 6 -0.27 -13.58 -2.02
N ARG A 7 0.03 -12.31 -1.69
CA ARG A 7 -0.72 -11.17 -2.22
C ARG A 7 -0.40 -10.94 -3.69
N LEU A 8 0.87 -11.04 -4.09
CA LEU A 8 1.28 -10.90 -5.50
C LEU A 8 0.64 -11.99 -6.36
N ASP A 9 0.68 -13.24 -5.90
CA ASP A 9 0.04 -14.38 -6.57
C ASP A 9 -1.48 -14.16 -6.72
N THR A 10 -2.11 -13.51 -5.74
CA THR A 10 -3.54 -13.15 -5.81
C THR A 10 -3.79 -12.11 -6.90
N LEU A 11 -2.91 -11.12 -7.06
CA LEU A 11 -3.05 -10.11 -8.12
C LEU A 11 -2.94 -10.74 -9.50
N GLU A 12 -2.04 -11.72 -9.70
CA GLU A 12 -1.91 -12.45 -10.96
C GLU A 12 -3.18 -13.22 -11.30
N LYS A 13 -3.75 -13.96 -10.34
CA LYS A 13 -5.03 -14.66 -10.54
C LYS A 13 -6.17 -13.73 -10.96
N VAL A 14 -6.24 -12.53 -10.36
CA VAL A 14 -7.24 -11.51 -10.72
C VAL A 14 -7.03 -11.00 -12.15
N ARG A 15 -5.77 -10.80 -12.57
CA ARG A 15 -5.44 -10.39 -13.94
C ARG A 15 -5.79 -11.47 -14.96
N ASP A 16 -5.44 -12.72 -14.67
CA ASP A 16 -5.71 -13.86 -15.55
C ASP A 16 -7.22 -14.09 -15.73
N ALA A 17 -8.01 -13.73 -14.72
CA ALA A 17 -9.47 -13.71 -14.80
C ALA A 17 -10.05 -12.55 -15.63
N GLY A 18 -9.21 -11.67 -16.19
CA GLY A 18 -9.63 -10.52 -17.00
C GLY A 18 -10.22 -9.36 -16.19
N ILE A 19 -9.97 -9.32 -14.88
CA ILE A 19 -10.50 -8.30 -13.96
C ILE A 19 -9.44 -7.21 -13.75
N LYS A 20 -9.87 -5.94 -13.73
CA LYS A 20 -8.99 -4.81 -13.42
C LYS A 20 -8.49 -4.89 -11.97
N VAL A 21 -7.21 -4.62 -11.77
CA VAL A 21 -6.55 -4.69 -10.47
C VAL A 21 -6.61 -3.32 -9.78
N CYS A 22 -7.05 -3.33 -8.53
CA CYS A 22 -6.92 -2.22 -7.60
C CYS A 22 -5.99 -2.65 -6.47
N SER A 23 -4.81 -2.05 -6.36
CA SER A 23 -3.80 -2.44 -5.36
C SER A 23 -2.96 -1.25 -4.94
N GLY A 24 -2.71 -1.14 -3.63
CA GLY A 24 -2.06 0.01 -3.01
C GLY A 24 -1.70 -0.28 -1.56
N GLY A 25 -1.63 0.75 -0.71
CA GLY A 25 -1.18 0.60 0.67
C GLY A 25 -1.71 1.63 1.65
N ILE A 26 -1.15 1.58 2.86
CA ILE A 26 -1.48 2.47 3.98
C ILE A 26 -0.19 3.16 4.44
N VAL A 27 -0.28 4.47 4.70
CA VAL A 27 0.79 5.31 5.24
C VAL A 27 0.52 5.60 6.71
N GLY A 28 1.53 5.42 7.58
CA GLY A 28 1.43 5.66 9.03
C GLY A 28 1.39 4.40 9.89
N LEU A 29 1.65 3.23 9.33
CA LEU A 29 1.76 1.96 10.04
C LEU A 29 3.02 1.88 10.93
N GLY A 30 3.91 2.88 10.87
CA GLY A 30 5.25 2.87 11.47
C GLY A 30 6.35 2.56 10.45
N GLU A 31 6.01 2.58 9.16
CA GLU A 31 6.93 2.38 8.05
C GLU A 31 7.85 3.59 7.84
N THR A 32 9.04 3.33 7.32
CA THR A 32 10.00 4.38 6.92
C THR A 32 9.69 4.90 5.51
N VAL A 33 10.30 6.02 5.13
CA VAL A 33 10.24 6.53 3.75
C VAL A 33 10.73 5.49 2.73
N ARG A 34 11.72 4.67 3.10
CA ARG A 34 12.24 3.60 2.24
C ARG A 34 11.20 2.50 2.01
N ASP A 35 10.40 2.19 3.02
CA ASP A 35 9.34 1.19 2.91
C ASP A 35 8.20 1.69 2.02
N ARG A 36 7.82 2.98 2.12
CA ARG A 36 6.86 3.62 1.22
C ARG A 36 7.34 3.57 -0.23
N ALA A 37 8.59 3.94 -0.47
CA ALA A 37 9.20 3.85 -1.79
C ALA A 37 9.23 2.40 -2.30
N GLY A 38 9.51 1.43 -1.42
CA GLY A 38 9.48 0.00 -1.74
C GLY A 38 8.09 -0.47 -2.20
N LEU A 39 7.03 -0.05 -1.51
CA LEU A 39 5.64 -0.33 -1.91
C LEU A 39 5.34 0.21 -3.31
N LEU A 40 5.61 1.50 -3.56
CA LEU A 40 5.30 2.14 -4.83
C LEU A 40 6.13 1.51 -5.97
N THR A 41 7.41 1.29 -5.73
CA THR A 41 8.32 0.65 -6.69
C THR A 41 7.87 -0.77 -7.01
N GLN A 42 7.40 -1.54 -6.01
CA GLN A 42 6.88 -2.88 -6.28
C GLN A 42 5.68 -2.82 -7.22
N LEU A 43 4.69 -1.97 -6.92
CA LEU A 43 3.46 -1.88 -7.70
C LEU A 43 3.73 -1.39 -9.13
N ALA A 44 4.64 -0.42 -9.27
CA ALA A 44 5.08 0.11 -10.56
C ALA A 44 5.84 -0.93 -11.41
N ASN A 45 6.61 -1.82 -10.78
CA ASN A 45 7.42 -2.83 -11.44
C ASN A 45 6.70 -4.18 -11.66
N LEU A 46 5.41 -4.30 -11.31
CA LEU A 46 4.63 -5.48 -11.71
C LEU A 46 4.56 -5.56 -13.25
N PRO A 47 4.39 -6.76 -13.84
CA PRO A 47 4.28 -6.91 -15.30
C PRO A 47 3.26 -5.98 -15.95
N LYS A 48 2.20 -5.65 -15.21
CA LYS A 48 1.26 -4.58 -15.51
C LYS A 48 0.90 -3.85 -14.22
N ALA A 49 1.17 -2.54 -14.14
CA ALA A 49 0.76 -1.72 -13.00
C ALA A 49 -0.77 -1.79 -12.77
N PRO A 50 -1.25 -1.71 -11.52
CA PRO A 50 -2.68 -1.67 -11.21
C PRO A 50 -3.40 -0.50 -11.89
N GLU A 51 -4.65 -0.69 -12.30
CA GLU A 51 -5.48 0.39 -12.86
C GLU A 51 -5.89 1.43 -11.82
N SER A 52 -5.99 1.03 -10.55
CA SER A 52 -6.24 1.92 -9.41
C SER A 52 -5.22 1.65 -8.31
N VAL A 53 -4.57 2.71 -7.83
CA VAL A 53 -3.58 2.65 -6.75
C VAL A 53 -4.08 3.44 -5.53
N PRO A 54 -4.85 2.82 -4.62
CA PRO A 54 -5.33 3.49 -3.41
C PRO A 54 -4.20 3.65 -2.39
N ILE A 55 -3.98 4.88 -1.95
CA ILE A 55 -3.08 5.19 -0.84
C ILE A 55 -3.93 5.75 0.31
N ASN A 56 -4.04 4.97 1.38
CA ASN A 56 -4.83 5.36 2.54
C ASN A 56 -3.91 5.91 3.63
N MET A 57 -4.40 6.89 4.38
CA MET A 57 -3.76 7.29 5.63
C MET A 57 -4.25 6.37 6.76
N LEU A 58 -3.37 5.98 7.68
CA LEU A 58 -3.75 5.16 8.83
C LEU A 58 -4.85 5.86 9.63
N VAL A 59 -5.97 5.17 9.81
CA VAL A 59 -7.00 5.54 10.77
C VAL A 59 -6.69 4.84 12.09
N LYS A 60 -6.30 5.60 13.10
CA LYS A 60 -5.99 5.09 14.44
C LYS A 60 -7.29 4.75 15.16
N VAL A 61 -7.52 3.45 15.43
CA VAL A 61 -8.73 2.95 16.08
C VAL A 61 -8.37 2.32 17.41
N LYS A 62 -9.03 2.77 18.49
CA LYS A 62 -8.85 2.23 19.84
C LYS A 62 -9.01 0.71 19.87
N GLY A 63 -8.07 0.03 20.50
CA GLY A 63 -8.04 -1.44 20.60
C GLY A 63 -7.28 -2.14 19.47
N THR A 64 -6.89 -1.43 18.41
CA THR A 64 -5.92 -1.95 17.45
C THR A 64 -4.48 -1.77 17.97
N PRO A 65 -3.53 -2.63 17.58
CA PRO A 65 -2.12 -2.45 17.97
C PRO A 65 -1.47 -1.15 17.49
N LEU A 66 -2.11 -0.44 16.55
CA LEU A 66 -1.61 0.80 15.95
C LEU A 66 -2.37 2.04 16.45
N ALA A 67 -3.19 1.91 17.50
CA ALA A 67 -4.01 3.01 18.02
C ALA A 67 -3.16 4.20 18.51
N ASP A 68 -1.99 3.91 19.06
CA ASP A 68 -1.10 4.89 19.67
C ASP A 68 0.10 5.25 18.78
N ASN A 69 0.04 4.92 17.49
CA ASN A 69 1.06 5.33 16.52
C ASN A 69 1.11 6.86 16.34
N ASP A 70 2.29 7.35 15.99
CA ASP A 70 2.49 8.75 15.61
C ASP A 70 1.68 9.12 14.37
N ASP A 71 1.26 10.38 14.30
CA ASP A 71 0.60 10.93 13.12
C ASP A 71 1.62 11.11 11.98
N VAL A 72 1.13 10.90 10.76
CA VAL A 72 1.91 11.16 9.54
C VAL A 72 1.83 12.64 9.24
N ASP A 73 2.98 13.28 9.00
CA ASP A 73 3.01 14.65 8.50
C ASP A 73 2.24 14.77 7.17
N ALA A 74 1.41 15.81 7.05
CA ALA A 74 0.56 15.95 5.88
C ALA A 74 1.36 16.07 4.57
N PHE A 75 2.54 16.70 4.60
CA PHE A 75 3.42 16.78 3.43
C PHE A 75 4.03 15.44 3.05
N ASP A 76 4.30 14.57 4.03
CA ASP A 76 4.75 13.21 3.76
C ASP A 76 3.66 12.38 3.08
N PHE A 77 2.42 12.51 3.52
CA PHE A 77 1.29 11.85 2.87
C PHE A 77 1.09 12.37 1.44
N ILE A 78 1.05 13.69 1.24
CA ILE A 78 0.92 14.31 -0.08
C ILE A 78 2.08 13.93 -1.00
N ARG A 79 3.32 13.92 -0.49
CA ARG A 79 4.49 13.45 -1.24
C ARG A 79 4.31 12.01 -1.70
N THR A 80 3.74 11.14 -0.88
CA THR A 80 3.49 9.74 -1.24
C THR A 80 2.50 9.61 -2.39
N ILE A 81 1.53 10.52 -2.51
CA ILE A 81 0.59 10.56 -3.66
C ILE A 81 1.27 11.12 -4.92
N ALA A 82 2.20 12.06 -4.74
CA ALA A 82 2.86 12.76 -5.85
C ALA A 82 3.97 11.96 -6.54
N VAL A 83 4.56 10.97 -5.85
CA VAL A 83 5.59 10.05 -6.37
C VAL A 83 4.95 8.97 -7.23
#